data_AF-A0A3D4UJL6-F1
#
_entry.id   AF-A0A3D4UJL6-F1
#
_cell.length_a   1.000
_cell.length_b   1.000
_cell.length_c   1.000
_cell.angle_alpha   90.00
_cell.angle_beta   90.00
_cell.angle_gamma   90.00
#
_symmetry.space_group_name_H-M   'P 1'
#
loop_
_entity.id
_entity.type
_entity.pdbx_description
1 polymer ?
#
loop_
_entity_poly.entity_id
_entity_poly.type
_entity_poly.pdbx_seq_one_letter_code
_entity_poly.pdbx_strand_id
1 'polypeptide(L)' 'MASKHFDVVVIGGGPGGYVGAIRAAQLGYKVAIIERAKLGGVCLNWGCIPSKALISNAALME' A
#
# COMPACT_ATOMS: atom_id res chain seq x y z
N MET A 1 1.45 27.07 8.63
CA MET A 1 1.18 25.64 8.31
C MET A 1 -0.30 25.50 8.03
N ALA A 2 -0.69 24.75 6.99
CA ALA A 2 -2.10 24.50 6.69
C ALA A 2 -2.59 23.29 7.51
N SER A 3 -3.55 23.51 8.40
CA SER A 3 -4.25 22.42 9.08
C SER A 3 -5.29 21.82 8.13
N LYS A 4 -5.17 20.53 7.82
CA LYS A 4 -6.19 19.78 7.10
C LYS A 4 -6.77 18.74 8.04
N HIS A 5 -8.07 18.82 8.29
CA HIS A 5 -8.79 17.79 9.04
C HIS A 5 -9.15 16.60 8.14
N PHE A 6 -8.95 15.39 8.68
CA PHE A 6 -9.29 14.10 8.12
C PHE A 6 -9.94 13.26 9.22
N ASP A 7 -10.89 12.40 8.87
CA ASP A 7 -11.56 11.51 9.81
C ASP A 7 -10.67 10.30 10.15
N VAL A 8 -9.87 9.86 9.16
CA VAL A 8 -8.93 8.74 9.31
C VAL A 8 -7.59 9.13 8.67
N VAL A 9 -6.50 8.90 9.40
CA VAL A 9 -5.13 9.03 8.88
C VAL A 9 -4.42 7.69 9.03
N VAL A 10 -3.97 7.13 7.92
CA VAL A 10 -3.22 5.88 7.87
C VAL A 10 -1.74 6.19 7.70
N ILE A 11 -0.90 5.64 8.58
CA ILE A 11 0.56 5.76 8.50
C ILE A 11 1.12 4.48 7.89
N GLY A 12 1.71 4.59 6.70
CA GLY A 12 2.17 3.49 5.88
C GLY A 12 1.16 3.08 4.80
N GLY A 13 1.62 3.05 3.56
CA GLY A 13 0.86 2.71 2.36
C GLY A 13 1.07 1.27 1.87
N GLY A 14 1.43 0.34 2.76
CA GLY A 14 1.51 -1.09 2.44
C GLY A 14 0.13 -1.76 2.28
N PRO A 15 0.06 -3.08 1.99
CA PRO A 15 -1.20 -3.78 1.74
C PRO A 15 -2.28 -3.56 2.80
N GLY A 16 -1.94 -3.68 4.08
CA GLY A 16 -2.90 -3.37 5.15
C GLY A 16 -3.29 -1.90 5.20
N GLY A 17 -2.33 -1.00 4.99
CA GLY A 17 -2.54 0.45 5.06
C GLY A 17 -3.45 0.97 3.95
N TYR A 18 -3.10 0.72 2.69
CA TYR A 18 -3.91 1.22 1.58
C TYR A 18 -5.27 0.54 1.50
N VAL A 19 -5.40 -0.75 1.85
CA VAL A 19 -6.71 -1.43 1.89
C VAL A 19 -7.58 -0.85 3.00
N GLY A 20 -7.03 -0.63 4.19
CA GLY A 20 -7.74 0.04 5.28
C GLY A 20 -8.19 1.45 4.92
N ALA A 21 -7.32 2.22 4.25
CA ALA A 21 -7.65 3.56 3.77
C ALA A 21 -8.75 3.55 2.70
N ILE A 22 -8.68 2.63 1.72
CA ILE A 22 -9.74 2.45 0.71
C ILE A 22 -11.06 2.11 1.39
N ARG A 23 -11.04 1.18 2.37
CA ARG A 23 -12.27 0.79 3.06
C ARG A 23 -12.86 1.94 3.86
N ALA A 24 -12.04 2.73 4.55
CA ALA A 24 -12.49 3.93 5.24
C ALA A 24 -13.09 4.96 4.26
N ALA A 25 -12.48 5.17 3.10
CA ALA A 25 -13.01 6.07 2.08
C ALA A 25 -14.36 5.58 1.51
N GLN A 26 -14.52 4.27 1.29
CA GLN A 26 -15.79 3.67 0.87
C GLN A 26 -16.92 3.84 1.90
N LEU A 27 -16.58 3.95 3.18
CA LEU A 27 -17.54 4.23 4.27
C LEU A 27 -17.87 5.73 4.39
N GLY A 28 -17.35 6.58 3.51
CA GLY A 28 -17.63 8.01 3.47
C GLY A 28 -16.69 8.88 4.30
N TYR A 29 -15.67 8.30 4.93
CA TYR A 29 -14.69 9.08 5.68
C TYR A 29 -13.73 9.84 4.75
N LYS A 30 -13.31 11.03 5.16
CA LYS A 30 -12.23 11.77 4.54
C LYS A 30 -10.89 11.22 5.04
N VAL A 31 -10.19 10.47 4.19
CA VAL A 31 -9.00 9.71 4.57
C VAL A 31 -7.71 10.35 4.03
N ALA A 32 -6.63 10.29 4.80
CA ALA A 32 -5.26 10.52 4.33
C ALA A 32 -4.39 9.28 4.53
N ILE A 33 -3.46 9.03 3.60
CA ILE A 33 -2.36 8.09 3.78
C ILE A 33 -1.06 8.88 3.80
N ILE A 34 -0.21 8.60 4.79
CA ILE A 34 1.16 9.13 4.86
C ILE A 34 2.12 7.97 4.63
N GLU A 35 2.79 7.98 3.48
CA GLU A 35 3.82 7.01 3.10
C GLU A 35 5.13 7.75 2.82
N ARG A 36 6.24 7.23 3.33
CA ARG A 36 7.57 7.81 3.15
C ARG A 36 8.12 7.54 1.74
N ALA A 37 7.85 6.35 1.21
CA ALA A 37 8.40 5.87 -0.05
C ALA A 37 7.29 5.62 -1.09
N LYS A 38 7.15 4.38 -1.57
CA LYS A 38 6.18 3.99 -2.60
C LYS A 38 4.95 3.32 -2.00
N LEU A 39 3.77 3.65 -2.53
CA LEU A 39 2.53 2.93 -2.23
C LEU A 39 2.65 1.44 -2.61
N GLY A 40 1.89 0.60 -1.91
CA GLY A 40 2.00 -0.86 -1.97
C GLY A 40 3.04 -1.47 -1.04
N GLY A 41 3.87 -0.64 -0.40
CA GLY A 41 4.84 -1.03 0.63
C GLY A 41 5.80 -2.14 0.18
N VAL A 42 6.30 -2.92 1.14
CA VAL A 42 7.24 -4.01 0.87
C VAL A 42 6.64 -5.05 -0.07
N CYS A 43 5.40 -5.48 0.15
CA CYS A 43 4.82 -6.59 -0.62
C CYS A 43 4.79 -6.31 -2.13
N LEU A 44 4.36 -5.11 -2.54
CA LEU A 44 4.34 -4.74 -3.95
C LEU A 44 5.73 -4.43 -4.50
N ASN A 45 6.54 -3.66 -3.77
CA ASN A 45 7.75 -3.06 -4.34
C ASN A 45 9.01 -3.91 -4.18
N TRP A 46 9.13 -4.69 -3.10
CA TRP A 46 10.39 -5.32 -2.69
C TRP A 46 10.24 -6.74 -2.12
N GLY A 47 9.02 -7.30 -2.15
CA GLY A 47 8.69 -8.55 -1.47
C GLY A 47 7.88 -9.47 -2.36
N CYS A 48 6.59 -9.63 -2.05
CA CYS A 48 5.69 -10.59 -2.68
C CYS A 48 5.76 -10.56 -4.22
N ILE A 49 5.47 -9.41 -4.84
CA ILE A 49 5.33 -9.33 -6.29
C ILE A 49 6.66 -9.58 -7.02
N PRO A 50 7.77 -8.87 -6.72
CA PRO A 50 9.03 -9.11 -7.42
C PRO A 50 9.59 -10.51 -7.16
N SER A 51 9.47 -11.05 -5.93
CA SER A 51 9.95 -12.41 -5.65
C SER A 51 9.20 -13.46 -6.47
N LYS A 52 7.88 -13.33 -6.64
CA LYS A 52 7.08 -14.31 -7.38
C LYS A 52 7.30 -14.18 -8.89
N ALA A 53 7.55 -12.98 -9.41
CA ALA A 53 7.95 -12.78 -10.80
C ALA A 53 9.27 -13.49 -11.13
N LEU A 54 10.27 -13.38 -10.25
CA LEU A 54 11.56 -14.06 -10.43
C LEU A 54 11.44 -15.58 -10.33
N ILE A 55 10.71 -16.09 -9.33
CA ILE A 55 10.47 -17.53 -9.16
C ILE A 55 9.75 -18.11 -10.38
N SER A 56 8.74 -17.42 -10.91
CA SER A 56 8.02 -17.86 -12.11
C SER A 56 8.94 -17.98 -13.32
N ASN A 57 9.87 -17.03 -13.51
CA ASN A 57 10.82 -17.11 -14.62
C ASN A 57 11.81 -18.27 -14.43
N ALA A 58 12.29 -18.49 -13.20
CA ALA A 58 13.19 -19.60 -12.91
C ALA A 58 12.54 -20.96 -13.22
N ALA A 59 11.25 -21.13 -12.91
CA ALA A 59 10.50 -22.34 -13.20
C ALA A 59 10.31 -22.62 -14.71
N LEU A 60 10.54 -21.63 -15.59
CA LEU A 60 10.49 -21.82 -17.06
C LEU A 60 11.85 -22.25 -17.65
N MET A 61 12.91 -22.27 -16.84
CA MET A 61 14.26 -22.65 -17.26
C MET A 61 14.62 -24.11 -16.96
N GLU A 62 13.68 -24.88 -16.38
CA GLU A 62 13.74 -26.34 -16.19
C GLU A 62 13.03 -27.06 -17.34
#